data_AF-A0A1M3LR17-F1
#
_entry.id   AF-A0A1M3LR17-F1
#
_cell.length_a   1.000
_cell.length_b   1.000
_cell.length_c   1.000
_cell.angle_alpha   90.00
_cell.angle_beta   90.00
_cell.angle_gamma   90.00
#
_symmetry.space_group_name_H-M   'P 1'
#
loop_
_entity.id
_entity.type
_entity.pdbx_description
1 polymer ?
#
loop_
_entity_poly.entity_id
_entity_poly.type
_entity_poly.pdbx_seq_one_letter_code
_entity_poly.pdbx_strand_id
1 'polypeptide(L)'
;MNASPRYDSVAIALHWLMALLLIGLFGLGLVLDDFPKGDLRGQLFGLHKAFGTLVLVLVTARLAWRLTHAAPALPDSMTGLEATLARLGHLALYALMIVLPLSGIIMSQAGDHPVSMFGWVLPTLVQPNHDLKEAFEEVHEVLAWGLAAVVGLHLLAALRHHFMLKDDVLARMLPGGK
;
A
#
# COMPACT_ATOMS: atom_id res chain seq x y z
N MET A 1 23.16 19.17 -16.89
CA MET A 1 22.52 17.87 -16.64
C MET A 1 21.15 17.94 -17.27
N ASN A 2 20.87 17.15 -18.31
CA ASN A 2 19.53 17.12 -18.91
C ASN A 2 18.59 16.53 -17.85
N ALA A 3 17.57 17.28 -17.46
CA ALA A 3 16.61 16.83 -16.46
C ALA A 3 15.92 15.56 -16.98
N SER A 4 16.11 14.43 -16.27
CA SER A 4 15.33 13.23 -16.51
C SER A 4 13.84 13.55 -16.36
N PRO A 5 12.96 13.02 -17.23
CA PRO A 5 11.52 13.23 -17.08
C PRO A 5 11.03 12.76 -15.70
N ARG A 6 10.25 13.60 -15.02
CA ARG A 6 9.67 13.34 -13.69
C ARG A 6 8.29 12.73 -13.81
N TYR A 7 7.81 12.13 -12.73
CA TYR A 7 6.39 11.82 -12.62
C TYR A 7 5.59 13.11 -12.50
N ASP A 8 4.34 13.08 -12.98
CA ASP A 8 3.42 14.19 -12.81
C ASP A 8 3.02 14.36 -11.33
N SER A 9 2.50 15.54 -11.00
CA SER A 9 2.15 15.90 -9.62
C SER A 9 1.07 15.01 -9.00
N VAL A 10 0.15 14.45 -9.80
CA VAL A 10 -0.92 13.56 -9.32
C VAL A 10 -0.31 12.22 -8.92
N ALA A 11 0.55 11.64 -9.76
CA ALA A 11 1.27 10.40 -9.45
C ALA A 11 2.15 10.53 -8.19
N ILE A 12 2.81 11.68 -8.01
CA ILE A 12 3.61 11.99 -6.81
C ILE A 12 2.72 12.10 -5.58
N ALA A 13 1.62 12.85 -5.65
CA ALA A 13 0.69 13.03 -4.53
C ALA A 13 0.08 11.69 -4.08
N LEU A 14 -0.40 10.88 -5.03
CA LEU A 14 -0.92 9.54 -4.75
C LEU A 14 0.15 8.65 -4.11
N HIS A 15 1.42 8.74 -4.54
CA HIS A 15 2.50 7.94 -3.98
C HIS A 15 2.69 8.26 -2.50
N TRP A 16 2.94 9.53 -2.17
CA TRP A 16 3.30 9.93 -0.82
C TRP A 16 2.14 9.82 0.14
N LEU A 17 0.92 10.13 -0.30
CA LEU A 17 -0.28 9.90 0.51
C LEU A 17 -0.40 8.41 0.88
N MET A 18 -0.31 7.51 -0.11
CA MET A 18 -0.38 6.07 0.15
C MET A 18 0.77 5.58 1.03
N ALA A 19 2.00 6.06 0.82
CA ALA A 19 3.16 5.68 1.63
C ALA A 19 2.94 6.04 3.12
N LEU A 20 2.46 7.25 3.40
CA LEU A 20 2.14 7.69 4.77
C LEU A 20 1.02 6.84 5.39
N LEU A 21 -0.05 6.58 4.63
CA LEU A 21 -1.16 5.75 5.10
C LEU A 21 -0.72 4.32 5.40
N LEU A 22 0.08 3.71 4.52
CA LEU A 22 0.58 2.33 4.71
C LEU A 22 1.47 2.22 5.94
N ILE A 23 2.37 3.18 6.17
CA ILE A 23 3.21 3.21 7.37
C ILE A 23 2.35 3.35 8.62
N GLY A 24 1.38 4.27 8.62
CA GLY A 24 0.46 4.48 9.75
C GLY A 24 -0.43 3.26 10.02
N LEU A 25 -0.98 2.64 8.98
CA LEU A 25 -1.81 1.45 9.08
C LEU A 25 -1.03 0.24 9.60
N PHE A 26 0.18 0.03 9.10
CA PHE A 26 1.04 -1.05 9.57
C PHE A 26 1.42 -0.83 11.04
N GLY A 27 1.87 0.37 11.40
CA GLY A 27 2.19 0.72 12.80
C GLY A 27 0.98 0.56 13.74
N LEU A 28 -0.20 0.99 13.31
CA LEU A 28 -1.44 0.79 14.08
C LEU A 28 -1.77 -0.70 14.19
N GLY A 29 -1.67 -1.46 13.10
CA GLY A 29 -1.95 -2.89 13.05
C GLY A 29 -1.13 -3.69 14.06
N LEU A 30 0.15 -3.35 14.24
CA LEU A 30 1.04 -4.02 15.20
C LEU A 30 0.61 -3.89 16.66
N VAL A 31 -0.15 -2.85 17.01
CA VAL A 31 -0.51 -2.53 18.40
C VAL A 31 -2.00 -2.67 18.68
N LEU A 32 -2.83 -2.94 17.66
CA LEU A 32 -4.30 -2.97 17.79
C LEU A 32 -4.78 -3.96 18.86
N ASP A 33 -4.13 -5.11 18.95
CA ASP A 33 -4.52 -6.18 19.88
C ASP A 33 -4.03 -5.96 21.31
N ASP A 34 -3.02 -5.10 21.49
CA ASP A 34 -2.47 -4.73 22.81
C ASP A 34 -3.42 -3.77 23.57
N PHE A 35 -4.35 -3.11 22.88
CA PHE A 35 -5.33 -2.25 23.54
C PHE A 35 -6.34 -3.08 24.36
N PRO A 36 -6.70 -2.62 25.58
CA PRO A 36 -7.78 -3.22 26.35
C PRO A 36 -9.09 -3.22 25.56
N LYS A 37 -9.91 -4.25 25.76
CA LYS A 37 -11.27 -4.28 25.19
C LYS A 37 -12.07 -3.07 25.69
N GLY A 38 -12.74 -2.38 24.77
CA GLY A 38 -13.54 -1.18 25.06
C GLY A 38 -13.64 -0.25 23.85
N ASP A 39 -14.25 0.92 24.07
CA ASP A 39 -14.58 1.88 23.01
C ASP A 39 -13.36 2.33 22.21
N LEU A 40 -12.24 2.59 22.88
CA LEU A 40 -11.01 3.03 22.22
C LEU A 40 -10.50 1.97 21.23
N ARG A 41 -10.42 0.70 21.64
CA ARG A 41 -10.01 -0.40 20.75
C ARG A 41 -10.96 -0.50 19.56
N GLY A 42 -12.27 -0.46 19.80
CA GLY A 42 -13.27 -0.48 18.74
C GLY A 42 -13.11 0.66 17.73
N GLN A 43 -12.85 1.89 18.21
CA GLN A 43 -12.57 3.05 17.36
C GLN A 43 -11.30 2.88 16.54
N LEU A 44 -10.21 2.36 17.14
CA LEU A 44 -8.95 2.12 16.43
C LEU A 44 -9.10 1.05 15.35
N PHE A 45 -9.82 -0.05 15.62
CA PHE A 45 -10.18 -1.03 14.59
C PHE A 45 -11.04 -0.40 13.49
N GLY A 46 -11.99 0.46 13.84
CA GLY A 46 -12.80 1.22 12.88
C GLY A 46 -11.94 2.10 11.97
N LEU A 47 -10.99 2.85 12.54
CA LEU A 47 -10.05 3.68 11.79
C LEU A 47 -9.15 2.84 10.89
N HIS A 48 -8.59 1.74 11.39
CA HIS A 48 -7.75 0.84 10.60
C HIS A 48 -8.52 0.30 9.39
N LYS A 49 -9.77 -0.15 9.58
CA LYS A 49 -10.64 -0.61 8.49
C LYS A 49 -10.99 0.48 7.48
N ALA A 50 -11.32 1.68 7.96
CA ALA A 50 -11.69 2.81 7.10
C ALA A 50 -10.51 3.27 6.25
N PHE A 51 -9.33 3.47 6.85
CA PHE A 51 -8.13 3.88 6.12
C PHE A 51 -7.54 2.75 5.26
N GLY A 52 -7.64 1.49 5.67
CA GLY A 52 -7.30 0.34 4.83
C GLY A 52 -8.14 0.28 3.56
N THR A 53 -9.45 0.54 3.69
CA THR A 53 -10.36 0.65 2.54
C THR A 53 -10.05 1.88 1.68
N LEU A 54 -9.68 3.01 2.28
CA LEU A 54 -9.20 4.18 1.55
C LEU A 54 -7.96 3.85 0.70
N VAL A 55 -7.01 3.09 1.24
CA VAL A 55 -5.83 2.62 0.48
C VAL A 55 -6.24 1.79 -0.74
N LEU A 56 -7.26 0.93 -0.62
CA LEU A 56 -7.79 0.17 -1.76
C LEU A 56 -8.34 1.09 -2.87
N VAL A 57 -9.04 2.17 -2.49
CA VAL A 57 -9.50 3.19 -3.45
C VAL A 57 -8.31 3.91 -4.09
N LEU A 58 -7.33 4.34 -3.29
CA LEU A 58 -6.17 5.08 -3.76
C LEU A 58 -5.26 4.25 -4.66
N VAL A 59 -5.02 2.97 -4.35
CA VAL A 59 -4.22 2.09 -5.22
C VAL A 59 -4.93 1.85 -6.56
N THR A 60 -6.26 1.74 -6.55
CA THR A 60 -7.06 1.62 -7.78
C THR A 60 -6.93 2.88 -8.63
N ALA A 61 -7.06 4.07 -8.02
CA ALA A 61 -6.86 5.34 -8.69
C ALA A 61 -5.44 5.49 -9.24
N ARG A 62 -4.43 5.10 -8.46
CA ARG A 62 -3.01 5.09 -8.87
C ARG A 62 -2.76 4.16 -10.04
N LEU A 63 -3.34 2.96 -10.05
CA LEU A 63 -3.23 2.01 -11.14
C LEU A 63 -3.90 2.55 -12.41
N ALA A 64 -5.11 3.09 -12.32
CA ALA A 64 -5.80 3.73 -13.44
C ALA A 64 -4.99 4.90 -14.01
N TRP A 65 -4.38 5.71 -13.14
CA TRP A 65 -3.48 6.80 -13.55
C TRP A 65 -2.26 6.27 -14.29
N ARG A 66 -1.61 5.23 -13.76
CA ARG A 66 -0.42 4.61 -14.38
C ARG A 66 -0.72 3.96 -15.73
N LEU A 67 -1.94 3.48 -15.96
CA LEU A 67 -2.35 2.91 -17.25
C LEU A 67 -2.63 3.98 -18.31
N THR A 68 -2.98 5.20 -17.89
CA THR A 68 -3.30 6.33 -18.78
C THR A 68 -2.13 7.29 -18.98
N HIS A 69 -1.14 7.28 -18.07
CA HIS A 69 0.02 8.16 -18.07
C HIS A 69 1.30 7.33 -18.03
N ALA A 70 2.12 7.44 -19.08
CA ALA A 70 3.37 6.71 -19.18
C ALA A 70 4.34 7.12 -18.05
N ALA A 71 4.93 6.14 -17.38
CA ALA A 71 5.99 6.41 -16.43
C ALA A 71 7.28 6.85 -17.16
N PRO A 72 8.09 7.71 -16.54
CA PRO A 72 9.42 8.03 -17.03
C PRO A 72 10.25 6.77 -17.34
N ALA A 73 11.03 6.83 -18.41
CA ALA A 73 11.95 5.75 -18.77
C ALA A 73 12.92 5.44 -17.63
N LEU A 74 13.24 4.16 -17.44
CA LEU A 74 14.28 3.76 -16.47
C LEU A 74 15.63 4.35 -16.89
N PRO A 75 16.55 4.63 -15.94
CA PRO A 75 17.90 5.10 -16.29
C PRO A 75 18.61 4.11 -17.22
N ASP A 76 19.31 4.63 -18.24
CA ASP A 76 20.08 3.79 -19.18
C ASP A 76 21.22 3.01 -18.50
N SER A 77 21.66 3.48 -17.33
CA SER A 77 22.65 2.82 -16.48
C SER A 77 22.12 1.57 -15.76
N MET A 78 20.81 1.34 -15.75
CA MET A 78 20.18 0.23 -15.05
C MET A 78 20.39 -1.07 -15.82
N THR A 79 20.90 -2.11 -15.14
CA THR A 79 21.07 -3.42 -15.77
C THR A 79 19.72 -4.06 -16.12
N GLY A 80 19.70 -4.99 -17.08
CA GLY A 80 18.47 -5.72 -17.45
C GLY A 80 17.84 -6.49 -16.28
N LEU A 81 18.67 -6.98 -15.35
CA LEU A 81 18.21 -7.61 -14.11
C LEU A 81 17.55 -6.60 -13.17
N GLU A 82 18.19 -5.45 -12.91
CA GLU A 82 17.62 -4.39 -12.06
C GLU A 82 16.30 -3.85 -12.62
N ALA A 83 16.21 -3.66 -13.94
CA ALA A 83 14.98 -3.24 -14.60
C ALA A 83 13.85 -4.27 -14.43
N THR A 84 14.19 -5.57 -14.51
CA THR A 84 13.22 -6.66 -14.29
C THR A 84 12.74 -6.70 -12.84
N LEU A 85 13.68 -6.62 -11.88
CA LEU A 85 13.37 -6.58 -10.45
C LEU A 85 12.52 -5.36 -10.08
N ALA A 86 12.79 -4.20 -10.67
CA ALA A 86 11.98 -3.01 -10.47
C ALA A 86 10.54 -3.23 -10.95
N ARG A 87 10.33 -3.86 -12.12
CA ARG A 87 8.98 -4.16 -12.63
C ARG A 87 8.25 -5.18 -11.75
N LEU A 88 8.92 -6.25 -11.35
CA LEU A 88 8.36 -7.28 -10.47
C LEU A 88 8.03 -6.71 -9.08
N GLY A 89 8.89 -5.87 -8.52
CA GLY A 89 8.65 -5.19 -7.26
C GLY A 89 7.42 -4.29 -7.31
N HIS A 90 7.25 -3.48 -8.37
CA HIS A 90 6.04 -2.69 -8.54
C HIS A 90 4.79 -3.56 -8.71
N LEU A 91 4.86 -4.66 -9.48
CA LEU A 91 3.75 -5.60 -9.63
C LEU A 91 3.35 -6.20 -8.27
N ALA A 92 4.33 -6.66 -7.49
CA ALA A 92 4.11 -7.20 -6.15
C ALA A 92 3.47 -6.15 -5.23
N LEU A 93 3.97 -4.91 -5.23
CA LEU A 93 3.38 -3.81 -4.46
C LEU A 93 1.91 -3.58 -4.84
N TYR A 94 1.59 -3.50 -6.13
CA TYR A 94 0.19 -3.32 -6.57
C TYR A 94 -0.70 -4.49 -6.14
N ALA A 95 -0.24 -5.73 -6.34
CA ALA A 95 -1.00 -6.92 -5.95
C ALA A 95 -1.26 -6.93 -4.43
N LEU A 96 -0.22 -6.73 -3.62
CA LEU A 96 -0.33 -6.75 -2.16
C LEU A 96 -1.20 -5.60 -1.63
N MET A 97 -1.06 -4.39 -2.16
CA MET A 97 -1.90 -3.24 -1.75
C MET A 97 -3.38 -3.40 -2.12
N ILE A 98 -3.73 -4.32 -3.03
CA ILE A 98 -5.12 -4.64 -3.39
C ILE A 98 -5.62 -5.82 -2.56
N VAL A 99 -4.86 -6.92 -2.51
CA VAL A 99 -5.30 -8.16 -1.86
C VAL A 99 -5.35 -8.01 -0.33
N LEU A 100 -4.42 -7.27 0.28
CA LEU A 100 -4.37 -7.05 1.73
C LEU A 100 -5.64 -6.38 2.29
N PRO A 101 -6.11 -5.21 1.79
CA PRO A 101 -7.35 -4.63 2.30
C PRO A 101 -8.59 -5.48 1.97
N LEU A 102 -8.60 -6.19 0.83
CA LEU A 102 -9.68 -7.14 0.52
C LEU A 102 -9.74 -8.29 1.52
N SER A 103 -8.59 -8.85 1.92
CA SER A 103 -8.55 -9.89 2.95
C SER A 103 -9.05 -9.36 4.30
N GLY A 104 -8.72 -8.11 4.65
CA GLY A 104 -9.21 -7.47 5.87
C GLY A 104 -10.73 -7.22 5.87
N ILE A 105 -11.30 -6.90 4.71
CA ILE A 105 -12.77 -6.76 4.55
C ILE A 105 -13.46 -8.11 4.78
N ILE A 106 -12.96 -9.17 4.14
CA ILE A 106 -13.50 -10.53 4.29
C ILE A 106 -13.37 -10.99 5.74
N MET A 107 -12.19 -10.82 6.36
CA MET A 107 -11.94 -11.13 7.77
C MET A 107 -12.95 -10.44 8.69
N SER A 108 -13.15 -9.12 8.53
CA SER A 108 -14.08 -8.36 9.37
C SER A 108 -15.52 -8.83 9.20
N GLN A 109 -15.98 -9.04 7.96
CA GLN A 109 -17.36 -9.48 7.69
C GLN A 109 -17.62 -10.92 8.15
N ALA A 110 -16.65 -11.83 7.96
CA ALA A 110 -16.72 -13.20 8.47
C ALA A 110 -16.79 -13.23 10.02
N GLY A 111 -16.18 -12.25 10.68
CA GLY A 111 -16.32 -12.05 12.13
C GLY A 111 -17.61 -11.34 12.56
N ASP A 112 -18.59 -11.14 11.69
CA ASP A 112 -19.83 -10.38 11.94
C ASP A 112 -19.61 -8.89 12.27
N HIS A 113 -18.51 -8.31 11.79
CA HIS A 113 -18.21 -6.89 11.95
C HIS A 113 -18.31 -6.19 10.59
N PRO A 114 -19.32 -5.32 10.37
CA PRO A 114 -19.39 -4.55 9.14
C PRO A 114 -18.17 -3.63 8.98
N VAL A 115 -17.83 -3.36 7.72
CA VAL A 115 -16.76 -2.45 7.34
C VAL A 115 -17.41 -1.13 6.94
N SER A 116 -17.03 -0.06 7.63
CA SER A 116 -17.47 1.30 7.31
C SER A 116 -16.28 2.14 6.92
N MET A 117 -16.37 2.81 5.78
CA MET A 117 -15.40 3.81 5.33
C MET A 117 -16.02 5.19 5.55
N PHE A 118 -15.61 5.86 6.64
CA PHE A 118 -16.06 7.21 6.99
C PHE A 118 -17.59 7.39 7.04
N GLY A 119 -18.29 6.40 7.59
CA GLY A 119 -19.75 6.40 7.71
C GLY A 119 -20.48 5.65 6.59
N TRP A 120 -19.81 5.36 5.47
CA TRP A 120 -20.38 4.52 4.42
C TRP A 120 -20.08 3.04 4.67
N VAL A 121 -21.12 2.27 4.97
CA VAL A 121 -21.01 0.82 5.17
C VAL A 121 -20.88 0.13 3.80
N LEU A 122 -19.84 -0.69 3.66
CA LEU A 122 -19.60 -1.47 2.45
C LEU A 122 -20.63 -2.61 2.32
N PRO A 123 -20.94 -3.06 1.10
CA PRO A 123 -21.76 -4.25 0.88
C PRO A 123 -21.16 -5.48 1.58
N THR A 124 -22.04 -6.32 2.13
CA THR A 124 -21.66 -7.62 2.70
C THR A 124 -21.29 -8.58 1.57
N LEU A 125 -20.02 -8.99 1.53
CA LEU A 125 -19.46 -9.93 0.56
C LEU A 125 -19.56 -11.38 1.05
N VAL A 126 -19.42 -11.58 2.37
CA VAL A 126 -19.47 -12.88 3.03
C VAL A 126 -20.35 -12.83 4.27
N GLN A 127 -21.01 -13.93 4.58
CA GLN A 127 -21.77 -14.09 5.82
C GLN A 127 -20.84 -14.44 6.99
N PRO A 128 -21.27 -14.22 8.24
CA PRO A 128 -20.52 -14.64 9.42
C PRO A 128 -20.13 -16.12 9.35
N ASN A 129 -18.83 -16.37 9.52
CA ASN A 129 -18.25 -17.70 9.47
C ASN A 129 -16.92 -17.68 10.24
N HIS A 130 -16.86 -18.46 11.33
CA HIS A 130 -15.72 -18.48 12.24
C HIS A 130 -14.43 -19.00 11.56
N ASP A 131 -14.51 -20.12 10.86
CA ASP A 131 -13.36 -20.73 10.17
C ASP A 131 -12.80 -19.78 9.09
N LEU A 132 -13.70 -19.08 8.39
CA LEU A 132 -13.32 -18.08 7.40
C LEU A 132 -12.65 -16.86 8.05
N LYS A 133 -13.13 -16.41 9.21
CA LYS A 133 -12.52 -15.32 9.98
C LYS A 133 -11.10 -15.69 10.38
N GLU A 134 -10.89 -16.87 10.94
CA GLU A 134 -9.56 -17.32 11.39
C GLU A 134 -8.59 -17.47 10.21
N ALA A 135 -9.04 -18.10 9.11
CA ALA A 135 -8.21 -18.23 7.91
C ALA A 135 -7.81 -16.86 7.32
N PHE A 136 -8.75 -15.91 7.27
CA PHE A 136 -8.46 -14.58 6.71
C PHE A 136 -7.69 -13.67 7.66
N GLU A 137 -7.69 -13.94 8.96
CA GLU A 137 -6.80 -13.30 9.92
C GLU A 137 -5.34 -13.68 9.65
N GLU A 138 -5.04 -14.96 9.52
CA GLU A 138 -3.69 -15.44 9.16
C GLU A 138 -3.26 -14.89 7.79
N VAL A 139 -4.15 -14.96 6.78
CA VAL A 139 -3.88 -14.40 5.44
C VAL A 139 -3.60 -12.90 5.52
N HIS A 140 -4.37 -12.14 6.30
CA HIS A 140 -4.17 -10.70 6.44
C HIS A 140 -2.83 -10.39 7.10
N GLU A 141 -2.45 -11.11 8.16
CA GLU A 141 -1.17 -10.94 8.83
C GLU A 141 0.02 -11.27 7.90
N VAL A 142 -0.01 -12.41 7.21
CA VAL A 142 1.03 -12.82 6.26
C VAL A 142 1.19 -11.80 5.13
N LEU A 143 0.06 -11.31 4.58
CA LEU A 143 0.08 -10.28 3.54
C LEU A 143 0.62 -8.94 4.06
N ALA A 144 0.32 -8.57 5.31
CA ALA A 144 0.80 -7.33 5.92
C ALA A 144 2.34 -7.36 6.08
N TRP A 145 2.89 -8.44 6.62
CA TRP A 145 4.34 -8.64 6.69
C TRP A 145 5.00 -8.74 5.32
N GLY A 146 4.35 -9.43 4.37
CA GLY A 146 4.81 -9.50 2.98
C GLY A 146 4.88 -8.11 2.33
N LEU A 147 3.85 -7.28 2.50
CA LEU A 147 3.85 -5.90 2.02
C LEU A 147 4.95 -5.07 2.69
N ALA A 148 5.11 -5.17 4.00
CA ALA A 148 6.16 -4.46 4.73
C ALA A 148 7.56 -4.82 4.21
N ALA A 149 7.82 -6.10 3.95
CA ALA A 149 9.09 -6.57 3.39
C ALA A 149 9.34 -5.98 1.98
N VAL A 150 8.34 -6.02 1.08
CA VAL A 150 8.47 -5.47 -0.27
C VAL A 150 8.62 -3.95 -0.26
N VAL A 151 7.91 -3.24 0.63
CA VAL A 151 8.08 -1.79 0.84
C VAL A 151 9.50 -1.48 1.35
N GLY A 152 10.02 -2.27 2.28
CA GLY A 152 11.40 -2.14 2.77
C GLY A 152 12.43 -2.30 1.65
N LEU A 153 12.29 -3.35 0.83
CA LEU A 153 13.14 -3.57 -0.34
C LEU A 153 13.03 -2.43 -1.37
N HIS A 154 11.81 -1.95 -1.62
CA HIS A 154 11.56 -0.82 -2.52
C HIS A 154 12.26 0.46 -2.04
N LEU A 155 12.13 0.79 -0.74
CA LEU A 155 12.81 1.93 -0.13
C LEU A 155 14.34 1.78 -0.22
N LEU A 156 14.88 0.62 0.16
CA LEU A 156 16.32 0.36 0.09
C LEU A 156 16.85 0.48 -1.34
N ALA A 157 16.10 0.00 -2.34
CA ALA A 157 16.47 0.17 -3.74
C ALA A 157 16.50 1.66 -4.12
N ALA A 158 15.47 2.44 -3.79
CA ALA A 158 15.43 3.87 -4.08
C ALA A 158 16.58 4.63 -3.41
N LEU A 159 16.93 4.30 -2.16
CA LEU A 159 18.06 4.89 -1.45
C LEU A 159 19.41 4.48 -2.07
N ARG A 160 19.59 3.22 -2.48
CA ARG A 160 20.79 2.75 -3.20
C ARG A 160 20.96 3.53 -4.51
N HIS A 161 19.89 3.67 -5.28
CA HIS A 161 19.88 4.43 -6.52
C HIS A 161 20.28 5.89 -6.29
N HIS A 162 19.73 6.52 -5.25
CA HIS A 162 20.01 7.92 -4.95
C HIS A 162 21.43 8.17 -4.39
N PHE A 163 21.86 7.39 -3.40
CA PHE A 163 23.10 7.67 -2.67
C PHE A 163 24.33 6.98 -3.24
N MET A 164 24.18 5.75 -3.76
CA MET A 164 25.31 4.96 -4.27
C MET A 164 25.46 5.10 -5.78
N LEU A 165 24.37 4.91 -6.53
CA LEU A 165 24.39 4.99 -8.00
C LEU A 165 24.27 6.43 -8.51
N LYS A 166 23.81 7.35 -7.64
CA LYS A 166 23.68 8.79 -7.90
C LYS A 166 22.85 9.09 -9.15
N ASP A 167 21.76 8.35 -9.33
CA ASP A 167 20.79 8.60 -10.38
C ASP A 167 19.51 9.26 -9.87
N ASP A 168 18.62 9.59 -10.82
CA ASP A 168 17.42 10.37 -10.56
C ASP A 168 16.21 9.53 -10.13
N VAL A 169 16.33 8.21 -9.87
CA VAL A 169 15.16 7.34 -9.60
C VAL A 169 14.29 7.87 -8.46
N LEU A 170 14.90 8.24 -7.34
CA LEU A 170 14.19 8.84 -6.21
C LEU A 170 13.73 10.27 -6.52
N ALA A 171 14.60 11.08 -7.13
CA ALA A 171 14.35 12.49 -7.40
C ALA A 171 13.11 12.71 -8.28
N ARG A 172 12.83 11.78 -9.21
CA ARG A 172 11.65 11.81 -10.09
C ARG A 172 10.32 11.65 -9.34
N MET A 173 10.34 11.17 -8.10
CA MET A 173 9.16 10.97 -7.25
C MET A 173 9.07 12.00 -6.10
N LEU A 174 10.05 12.88 -5.91
CA LEU A 174 10.00 13.89 -4.85
C LEU A 174 9.00 15.02 -5.17
N PRO A 175 8.25 15.52 -4.17
CA PRO A 175 7.40 16.69 -4.35
C PRO A 175 8.20 17.98 -4.57
N GLY A 176 7.59 18.96 -5.24
CA GLY A 176 8.03 20.37 -5.19
C GLY A 176 9.22 20.78 -6.05
N GLY A 177 9.64 19.99 -7.06
CA GLY A 177 10.69 20.44 -7.98
C GLY A 177 10.16 20.81 -9.37
N LYS A 178 10.78 21.82 -9.96
CA LYS A 178 10.70 22.11 -11.41
C LYS A 178 11.39 21.00 -12.21
#